data_AF-A0A6S6Y200-F1
#
_entry.id   AF-A0A6S6Y200-F1
#
_cell.length_a   1.000
_cell.length_b   1.000
_cell.length_c   1.000
_cell.angle_alpha   90.00
_cell.angle_beta   90.00
_cell.angle_gamma   90.00
#
_symmetry.space_group_name_H-M   'P 1'
#
loop_
_entity.id
_entity.type
_entity.pdbx_description
1 polymer ?
#
loop_
_entity_poly.entity_id
_entity_poly.type
_entity_poly.pdbx_seq_one_letter_code
_entity_poly.pdbx_strand_id
1 'polypeptide(L)'
;MSAAPLDPVNKGGQEEAREIAASPSSTGSGNEAPPPGRPKAEPASRPEAAPAAEPKSPPPSGRGAGGGSANPRRRAREFVVQGLYQWQVGGQDLASIQVQAEAVPGFDKADGVLYLALLEGAIHQAPALREALEPHIARPWNEISPIERGILLLAACELLHHPETPYRVIINEAIELAKTFGGTDGHKFVNGVLDKLAPLARPQEAKRNR
;
A
#
# COMPACT_ATOMS: atom_id res chain seq x y z
N MET A 1 -38.75 -22.52 -30.42
CA MET A 1 -38.99 -21.06 -30.51
C MET A 1 -39.85 -20.73 -29.28
N SER A 2 -39.24 -20.31 -28.17
CA SER A 2 -38.79 -18.95 -27.83
C SER A 2 -39.92 -18.10 -27.24
N ALA A 3 -39.63 -17.49 -26.08
CA ALA A 3 -40.41 -16.41 -25.45
C ALA A 3 -40.27 -15.10 -26.30
N ALA A 4 -40.90 -13.96 -26.00
CA ALA A 4 -41.38 -13.42 -24.71
C ALA A 4 -42.59 -12.45 -24.86
N PRO A 5 -43.12 -11.79 -23.79
CA PRO A 5 -44.46 -11.18 -23.76
C PRO A 5 -44.48 -9.65 -23.97
N LEU A 6 -45.68 -9.05 -23.84
CA LEU A 6 -45.91 -7.62 -23.56
C LEU A 6 -46.99 -7.45 -22.48
N ASP A 7 -46.75 -6.55 -21.53
CA ASP A 7 -47.66 -6.22 -20.41
C ASP A 7 -48.53 -4.95 -20.67
N PRO A 8 -49.62 -4.72 -19.90
CA PRO A 8 -50.61 -3.68 -20.18
C PRO A 8 -50.69 -2.47 -19.20
N VAL A 9 -51.19 -1.34 -19.73
CA VAL A 9 -52.07 -0.33 -19.07
C VAL A 9 -51.54 0.58 -17.93
N ASN A 10 -51.18 1.81 -18.32
CA ASN A 10 -51.68 3.13 -17.87
C ASN A 10 -52.37 3.33 -16.48
N LYS A 11 -51.83 4.28 -15.69
CA LYS A 11 -52.50 5.33 -14.84
C LYS A 11 -51.41 6.25 -14.23
N GLY A 12 -51.63 7.51 -13.79
CA GLY A 12 -52.79 8.42 -13.90
C GLY A 12 -52.90 9.39 -12.69
N GLY A 13 -52.69 10.71 -12.89
CA GLY A 13 -52.81 11.81 -11.88
C GLY A 13 -51.73 12.90 -12.14
N GLN A 14 -52.05 14.18 -12.42
CA GLN A 14 -52.67 15.25 -11.59
C GLN A 14 -51.76 15.63 -10.39
N GLU A 15 -51.13 16.81 -10.27
CA GLU A 15 -51.37 18.21 -10.71
C GLU A 15 -52.30 19.04 -9.81
N GLU A 16 -51.71 19.92 -8.97
CA GLU A 16 -52.32 21.15 -8.45
C GLU A 16 -51.23 22.18 -8.07
N ALA A 17 -51.55 23.46 -7.88
CA ALA A 17 -50.56 24.56 -7.83
C ALA A 17 -51.05 25.82 -7.06
N ARG A 18 -50.24 26.92 -7.11
CA ARG A 18 -50.52 28.34 -6.73
C ARG A 18 -50.08 28.79 -5.31
N GLU A 19 -49.26 29.86 -5.17
CA GLU A 19 -49.60 31.28 -4.81
C GLU A 19 -49.76 31.51 -3.28
N ILE A 20 -49.52 32.65 -2.59
CA ILE A 20 -48.98 34.04 -2.78
C ILE A 20 -48.72 34.64 -1.36
N ALA A 21 -48.08 35.80 -1.10
CA ALA A 21 -46.96 36.56 -1.67
C ALA A 21 -46.63 37.81 -0.78
N ALA A 22 -45.44 38.42 -0.97
CA ALA A 22 -45.02 39.77 -0.53
C ALA A 22 -44.83 40.10 1.00
N SER A 23 -43.99 41.12 1.25
CA SER A 23 -43.72 41.75 2.57
C SER A 23 -44.54 43.05 2.75
N PRO A 24 -44.59 43.68 3.95
CA PRO A 24 -43.59 44.72 4.30
C PRO A 24 -43.28 44.86 5.82
N SER A 25 -42.57 45.93 6.18
CA SER A 25 -41.96 46.22 7.49
C SER A 25 -42.62 47.36 8.30
N SER A 26 -42.58 47.31 9.64
CA SER A 26 -42.25 48.51 10.47
C SER A 26 -41.96 48.23 11.97
N THR A 27 -40.93 48.93 12.47
CA THR A 27 -40.68 49.45 13.84
C THR A 27 -41.41 48.91 15.09
N GLY A 28 -40.62 48.55 16.11
CA GLY A 28 -41.01 48.58 17.53
C GLY A 28 -39.77 48.69 18.42
N SER A 29 -39.71 49.68 19.33
CA SER A 29 -38.53 49.93 20.19
C SER A 29 -38.76 49.43 21.61
N GLY A 30 -37.80 48.68 22.16
CA GLY A 30 -37.80 48.17 23.53
C GLY A 30 -36.37 48.06 24.05
N ASN A 31 -36.14 48.55 25.27
CA ASN A 31 -34.81 48.72 25.86
C ASN A 31 -34.57 47.68 26.97
N GLU A 32 -33.57 46.81 26.81
CA GLU A 32 -33.14 45.88 27.86
C GLU A 32 -31.60 45.85 27.98
N ALA A 33 -31.11 45.54 29.18
CA ALA A 33 -29.76 45.87 29.62
C ALA A 33 -28.65 44.95 29.04
N PRO A 34 -27.40 45.44 28.90
CA PRO A 34 -26.29 44.60 28.46
C PRO A 34 -25.92 43.54 29.53
N PRO A 35 -25.74 42.26 29.16
CA PRO A 35 -25.31 41.23 30.09
C PRO A 35 -23.84 41.44 30.54
N PRO A 36 -23.49 41.09 31.79
CA PRO A 36 -22.17 41.36 32.34
C PRO A 36 -21.06 40.47 31.75
N GLY A 37 -19.87 41.06 31.69
CA GLY A 37 -18.53 40.47 31.47
C GLY A 37 -18.41 38.99 31.07
N ARG A 38 -17.87 38.76 29.86
CA ARG A 38 -17.25 37.46 29.53
C ARG A 38 -16.12 37.15 30.54
N PRO A 39 -16.08 35.95 31.15
CA PRO A 39 -14.84 35.49 31.78
C PRO A 39 -13.73 35.37 30.73
N LYS A 40 -12.47 35.56 31.14
CA LYS A 40 -11.32 35.29 30.27
C LYS A 40 -11.31 33.81 29.90
N ALA A 41 -11.11 33.50 28.62
CA ALA A 41 -10.84 32.14 28.20
C ALA A 41 -9.47 31.72 28.74
N GLU A 42 -9.44 30.69 29.60
CA GLU A 42 -8.21 29.98 29.92
C GLU A 42 -7.72 29.24 28.66
N PRO A 43 -6.39 29.15 28.44
CA PRO A 43 -5.86 28.36 27.33
C PRO A 43 -6.13 26.88 27.62
N ALA A 44 -6.95 26.24 26.79
CA ALA A 44 -7.26 24.82 26.95
C ALA A 44 -5.98 23.97 26.95
N SER A 45 -5.78 23.20 28.02
CA SER A 45 -4.61 22.35 28.19
C SER A 45 -4.44 21.38 27.02
N ARG A 46 -3.43 21.64 26.20
CA ARG A 46 -3.01 20.77 25.10
C ARG A 46 -2.72 19.38 25.67
N PRO A 47 -3.28 18.28 25.12
CA PRO A 47 -2.89 16.95 25.54
C PRO A 47 -1.40 16.77 25.30
N GLU A 48 -0.70 16.27 26.32
CA GLU A 48 0.75 16.10 26.31
C GLU A 48 1.15 15.14 25.19
N ALA A 49 1.98 15.61 24.27
CA ALA A 49 2.44 14.77 23.16
C ALA A 49 3.42 13.73 23.72
N ALA A 50 3.00 12.46 23.72
CA ALA A 50 3.87 11.33 24.04
C ALA A 50 5.17 11.44 23.21
N PRO A 51 6.35 11.17 23.82
CA PRO A 51 7.63 11.50 23.22
C PRO A 51 7.79 10.80 21.87
N ALA A 52 8.05 11.60 20.83
CA ALA A 52 8.31 11.08 19.49
C ALA A 52 9.52 10.14 19.55
N ALA A 53 9.29 8.86 19.26
CA ALA A 53 10.37 7.90 19.12
C ALA A 53 11.26 8.33 17.95
N GLU A 54 12.54 8.56 18.22
CA GLU A 54 13.52 8.93 17.20
C GLU A 54 13.50 7.92 16.05
N PRO A 55 13.56 8.36 14.78
CA PRO A 55 13.63 7.46 13.63
C PRO A 55 15.00 6.76 13.63
N LYS A 56 15.08 5.62 14.35
CA LYS A 56 16.27 4.77 14.35
C LYS A 56 16.52 4.29 12.94
N SER A 57 17.66 4.69 12.38
CA SER A 57 18.13 4.26 11.06
C SER A 57 18.04 2.74 10.91
N PRO A 58 17.74 2.22 9.71
CA PRO A 58 17.69 0.78 9.48
C PRO A 58 19.02 0.12 9.91
N PRO A 59 18.97 -1.07 10.53
CA PRO A 59 20.15 -1.65 11.17
C PRO A 59 21.27 -1.90 10.15
N PRO A 60 22.54 -1.59 10.49
CA PRO A 60 23.66 -1.83 9.59
C PRO A 60 23.79 -3.33 9.29
N SER A 61 23.84 -3.67 8.01
CA SER A 61 23.79 -5.07 7.55
C SER A 61 24.99 -5.88 8.06
N GLY A 62 24.72 -6.91 8.86
CA GLY A 62 25.73 -7.84 9.36
C GLY A 62 26.41 -8.62 8.24
N ARG A 63 27.73 -8.87 8.37
CA ARG A 63 28.52 -9.57 7.35
C ARG A 63 28.24 -11.07 7.32
N GLY A 64 27.41 -11.51 6.38
CA GLY A 64 27.42 -12.89 5.88
C GLY A 64 28.47 -13.03 4.76
N ALA A 65 29.55 -13.78 5.00
CA ALA A 65 30.62 -13.98 4.02
C ALA A 65 30.31 -15.18 3.09
N GLY A 66 29.82 -14.89 1.88
CA GLY A 66 29.59 -15.88 0.82
C GLY A 66 30.04 -15.33 -0.53
N GLY A 67 31.21 -15.77 -1.02
CA GLY A 67 31.87 -15.20 -2.19
C GLY A 67 31.28 -15.64 -3.53
N GLY A 68 30.13 -15.08 -3.90
CA GLY A 68 29.66 -15.03 -5.29
C GLY A 68 29.76 -13.60 -5.83
N SER A 69 29.89 -13.44 -7.16
CA SER A 69 29.63 -12.14 -7.78
C SER A 69 28.18 -11.74 -7.50
N ALA A 70 27.96 -10.60 -6.84
CA ALA A 70 26.63 -10.15 -6.45
C ALA A 70 25.76 -10.01 -7.71
N ASN A 71 24.76 -10.89 -7.84
CA ASN A 71 23.87 -10.92 -9.00
C ASN A 71 23.15 -9.56 -9.08
N PRO A 72 23.32 -8.77 -10.16
CA PRO A 72 22.75 -7.42 -10.24
C PRO A 72 21.24 -7.39 -10.05
N ARG A 73 20.52 -8.46 -10.45
CA ARG A 73 19.07 -8.58 -10.27
C ARG A 73 18.68 -8.86 -8.82
N ARG A 74 19.47 -9.66 -8.09
CA ARG A 74 19.28 -9.82 -6.64
C ARG A 74 19.57 -8.50 -5.92
N ARG A 75 20.68 -7.85 -6.29
CA ARG A 75 21.08 -6.56 -5.71
C ARG A 75 20.03 -5.47 -5.94
N ALA A 76 19.41 -5.43 -7.12
CA ALA A 76 18.25 -4.59 -7.41
C ALA A 76 17.08 -4.89 -6.44
N ARG A 77 16.68 -6.16 -6.28
CA ARG A 77 15.60 -6.55 -5.34
C ARG A 77 15.91 -6.20 -3.88
N GLU A 78 17.16 -6.33 -3.44
CA GLU A 78 17.59 -5.87 -2.10
C GLU A 78 17.28 -4.38 -1.89
N PHE A 79 17.58 -3.53 -2.89
CA PHE A 79 17.24 -2.11 -2.85
C PHE A 79 15.75 -1.83 -3.00
N VAL A 80 14.98 -2.62 -3.77
CA VAL A 80 13.52 -2.47 -3.84
C VAL A 80 12.87 -2.77 -2.48
N VAL A 81 13.30 -3.80 -1.76
CA VAL A 81 12.80 -4.08 -0.39
C VAL A 81 13.12 -2.93 0.58
N GLN A 82 14.30 -2.33 0.47
CA GLN A 82 14.69 -1.14 1.26
C GLN A 82 13.86 0.10 0.89
N GLY A 83 13.54 0.30 -0.38
CA GLY A 83 12.67 1.38 -0.86
C GLY A 83 11.21 1.19 -0.43
N LEU A 84 10.68 -0.03 -0.54
CA LEU A 84 9.34 -0.37 -0.06
C LEU A 84 9.22 -0.26 1.46
N TYR A 85 10.30 -0.43 2.23
CA TYR A 85 10.31 -0.12 3.66
C TYR A 85 10.23 1.39 3.92
N GLN A 86 11.05 2.20 3.25
CA GLN A 86 11.04 3.68 3.33
C GLN A 86 9.66 4.26 2.97
N TRP A 87 9.05 3.78 1.90
CA TRP A 87 7.70 4.16 1.49
C TRP A 87 6.65 3.80 2.55
N GLN A 88 6.63 2.55 3.03
CA GLN A 88 5.63 2.07 4.01
C GLN A 88 5.74 2.67 5.41
N VAL A 89 6.96 3.02 5.86
CA VAL A 89 7.24 3.36 7.26
C VAL A 89 7.62 4.83 7.41
N GLY A 90 8.41 5.38 6.48
CA GLY A 90 8.78 6.79 6.45
C GLY A 90 7.81 7.67 5.65
N GLY A 91 6.91 7.09 4.86
CA GLY A 91 6.02 7.85 3.97
C GLY A 91 6.75 8.57 2.83
N GLN A 92 7.99 8.17 2.52
CA GLN A 92 8.82 8.80 1.49
C GLN A 92 8.24 8.57 0.10
N ASP A 93 8.33 9.58 -0.76
CA ASP A 93 7.97 9.47 -2.17
C ASP A 93 9.03 8.69 -2.99
N LEU A 94 8.62 8.22 -4.17
CA LEU A 94 9.43 7.46 -5.12
C LEU A 94 10.76 8.14 -5.47
N ALA A 95 10.75 9.44 -5.76
CA ALA A 95 11.94 10.17 -6.21
C ALA A 95 12.93 10.37 -5.06
N SER A 96 12.45 10.71 -3.86
CA SER A 96 13.27 10.74 -2.64
C SER A 96 13.93 9.39 -2.35
N ILE A 97 13.21 8.28 -2.55
CA ILE A 97 13.74 6.93 -2.35
C ILE A 97 14.81 6.59 -3.40
N GLN A 98 14.58 6.92 -4.69
CA GLN A 98 15.55 6.68 -5.76
C GLN A 98 16.87 7.42 -5.51
N VAL A 99 16.81 8.74 -5.26
CA VAL A 99 17.99 9.57 -5.01
C VAL A 99 18.78 9.09 -3.79
N GLN A 100 18.10 8.59 -2.75
CA GLN A 100 18.76 8.00 -1.59
C GLN A 100 19.40 6.64 -1.91
N ALA A 101 18.75 5.79 -2.71
CA ALA A 101 19.32 4.49 -3.12
C ALA A 101 20.57 4.63 -4.00
N GLU A 102 20.55 5.57 -4.96
CA GLU A 102 21.70 5.88 -5.83
C GLU A 102 22.93 6.37 -5.04
N ALA A 103 22.72 6.96 -3.86
CA ALA A 103 23.80 7.38 -2.95
C ALA A 103 24.37 6.25 -2.06
N VAL A 104 23.77 5.04 -2.05
CA VAL A 104 24.24 3.92 -1.21
C VAL A 104 25.37 3.12 -1.90
N PRO A 105 26.53 2.93 -1.23
CA PRO A 105 27.61 2.10 -1.78
C PRO A 105 27.16 0.68 -2.16
N GLY A 106 27.47 0.26 -3.39
CA GLY A 106 27.01 -1.01 -3.94
C GLY A 106 25.67 -0.94 -4.67
N PHE A 107 25.08 0.24 -4.87
CA PHE A 107 24.02 0.46 -5.87
C PHE A 107 24.57 0.43 -7.30
N ASP A 108 25.84 0.81 -7.49
CA ASP A 108 26.64 0.67 -8.71
C ASP A 108 26.71 -0.76 -9.29
N LYS A 109 26.24 -1.76 -8.52
CA LYS A 109 26.26 -3.20 -8.83
C LYS A 109 24.85 -3.78 -9.00
N ALA A 110 23.82 -2.95 -8.93
CA ALA A 110 22.43 -3.34 -9.16
C ALA A 110 22.06 -3.28 -10.65
N ASP A 111 21.10 -4.11 -11.06
CA ASP A 111 20.35 -3.91 -12.31
C ASP A 111 19.42 -2.71 -12.09
N GLY A 112 19.93 -1.49 -12.33
CA GLY A 112 19.22 -0.24 -12.04
C GLY A 112 17.90 -0.08 -12.80
N VAL A 113 17.81 -0.66 -14.00
CA VAL A 113 16.58 -0.68 -14.81
C VAL A 113 15.54 -1.59 -14.14
N LEU A 114 15.95 -2.78 -13.68
CA LEU A 114 15.07 -3.66 -12.93
C LEU A 114 14.67 -3.07 -11.57
N TYR A 115 15.59 -2.41 -10.87
CA TYR A 115 15.30 -1.72 -9.60
C TYR A 115 14.18 -0.68 -9.77
N LEU A 116 14.30 0.22 -10.75
CA LEU A 116 13.32 1.27 -10.97
C LEU A 116 11.95 0.68 -11.35
N ALA A 117 11.91 -0.22 -12.35
CA ALA A 117 10.67 -0.84 -12.81
C ALA A 117 9.92 -1.60 -11.69
N LEU A 118 10.66 -2.31 -10.83
CA LEU A 118 10.07 -3.06 -9.71
C LEU A 118 9.63 -2.16 -8.55
N LEU A 119 10.37 -1.08 -8.25
CA LEU A 119 9.98 -0.13 -7.21
C LEU A 119 8.74 0.68 -7.63
N GLU A 120 8.73 1.21 -8.86
CA GLU A 120 7.59 1.92 -9.43
C GLU A 120 6.36 1.00 -9.51
N GLY A 121 6.52 -0.20 -10.07
CA GLY A 121 5.43 -1.17 -10.18
C GLY A 121 4.85 -1.56 -8.82
N ALA A 122 5.70 -1.86 -7.84
CA ALA A 122 5.25 -2.28 -6.51
C ALA A 122 4.60 -1.14 -5.71
N ILE A 123 5.03 0.12 -5.85
CA ILE A 123 4.40 1.27 -5.21
C ILE A 123 3.08 1.63 -5.90
N HIS A 124 3.08 1.83 -7.22
CA HIS A 124 1.88 2.27 -7.95
C HIS A 124 0.74 1.23 -7.93
N GLN A 125 1.07 -0.06 -7.96
CA GLN A 125 0.09 -1.15 -7.92
C GLN A 125 -0.20 -1.66 -6.50
N ALA A 126 0.37 -1.07 -5.45
CA ALA A 126 0.29 -1.57 -4.08
C ALA A 126 -1.14 -1.96 -3.60
N PRO A 127 -2.23 -1.23 -3.94
CA PRO A 127 -3.59 -1.65 -3.59
C PRO A 127 -4.02 -2.97 -4.25
N ALA A 128 -3.81 -3.12 -5.57
CA ALA A 128 -4.17 -4.33 -6.31
C ALA A 128 -3.26 -5.52 -5.97
N LEU A 129 -1.97 -5.26 -5.71
CA LEU A 129 -1.03 -6.27 -5.22
C LEU A 129 -1.45 -6.79 -3.83
N ARG A 130 -1.91 -5.89 -2.94
CA ARG A 130 -2.46 -6.27 -1.63
C ARG A 130 -3.75 -7.07 -1.77
N GLU A 131 -4.68 -6.67 -2.64
CA GLU A 131 -5.93 -7.38 -2.92
C GLU A 131 -5.67 -8.83 -3.41
N ALA A 132 -4.64 -9.04 -4.23
CA ALA A 132 -4.20 -10.37 -4.66
C ALA A 132 -3.51 -11.18 -3.55
N LEU A 133 -2.94 -10.53 -2.53
CA LEU A 133 -2.19 -11.18 -1.44
C LEU A 133 -3.06 -11.54 -0.22
N GLU A 134 -3.99 -10.67 0.19
CA GLU A 134 -4.79 -10.86 1.41
C GLU A 134 -5.57 -12.20 1.47
N PRO A 135 -6.20 -12.70 0.39
CA PRO A 135 -6.87 -14.01 0.37
C PRO A 135 -5.98 -15.22 0.68
N HIS A 136 -4.66 -15.03 0.73
CA HIS A 136 -3.67 -16.07 1.00
C HIS A 136 -3.06 -16.00 2.41
N ILE A 137 -3.41 -14.96 3.17
CA ILE A 137 -2.81 -14.60 4.45
C ILE A 137 -3.85 -14.77 5.58
N ALA A 138 -3.47 -15.43 6.67
CA ALA A 138 -4.37 -15.75 7.79
C ALA A 138 -4.40 -14.71 8.93
N ARG A 139 -3.67 -13.59 8.80
CA ARG A 139 -3.59 -12.48 9.77
C ARG A 139 -3.89 -11.14 9.10
N PRO A 140 -4.44 -10.14 9.80
CA PRO A 140 -4.62 -8.78 9.27
C PRO A 140 -3.33 -8.20 8.66
N TRP A 141 -3.45 -7.48 7.54
CA TRP A 141 -2.31 -6.94 6.78
C TRP A 141 -1.44 -5.96 7.60
N ASN A 142 -2.03 -5.24 8.56
CA ASN A 142 -1.32 -4.37 9.49
C ASN A 142 -0.48 -5.13 10.55
N GLU A 143 -0.76 -6.42 10.81
CA GLU A 143 0.04 -7.29 11.70
C GLU A 143 1.21 -7.99 10.99
N ILE A 144 1.32 -7.82 9.67
CA ILE A 144 2.48 -8.28 8.89
C ILE A 144 3.59 -7.22 9.01
N SER A 145 4.83 -7.64 9.26
CA SER A 145 5.95 -6.70 9.38
C SER A 145 6.21 -5.96 8.05
N PRO A 146 6.66 -4.68 8.07
CA PRO A 146 6.86 -3.91 6.84
C PRO A 146 7.84 -4.55 5.84
N ILE A 147 8.81 -5.34 6.34
CA ILE A 147 9.74 -6.12 5.51
C ILE A 147 9.02 -7.27 4.80
N GLU A 148 8.26 -8.10 5.53
CA GLU A 148 7.46 -9.18 4.93
C GLU A 148 6.47 -8.62 3.89
N ARG A 149 5.80 -7.49 4.19
CA ARG A 149 4.92 -6.81 3.23
C ARG A 149 5.65 -6.30 2.00
N GLY A 150 6.82 -5.68 2.16
CA GLY A 150 7.65 -5.21 1.05
C GLY A 150 8.09 -6.35 0.13
N ILE A 151 8.51 -7.48 0.71
CA ILE A 151 8.89 -8.68 -0.04
C ILE A 151 7.69 -9.31 -0.76
N LEU A 152 6.52 -9.37 -0.12
CA LEU A 152 5.30 -9.89 -0.74
C LEU A 152 4.80 -8.98 -1.88
N LEU A 153 4.81 -7.66 -1.71
CA LEU A 153 4.45 -6.69 -2.76
C LEU A 153 5.38 -6.79 -3.97
N LEU A 154 6.70 -6.84 -3.74
CA LEU A 154 7.72 -7.06 -4.77
C LEU A 154 7.46 -8.37 -5.53
N ALA A 155 7.31 -9.49 -4.81
CA ALA A 155 7.09 -10.80 -5.43
C ALA A 155 5.76 -10.88 -6.18
N ALA A 156 4.68 -10.27 -5.67
CA ALA A 156 3.41 -10.17 -6.37
C ALA A 156 3.53 -9.32 -7.65
N CYS A 157 4.29 -8.21 -7.61
CA CYS A 157 4.53 -7.38 -8.79
C CYS A 157 5.28 -8.15 -9.89
N GLU A 158 6.31 -8.92 -9.55
CA GLU A 158 6.98 -9.80 -10.51
C GLU A 158 6.05 -10.91 -11.04
N LEU A 159 5.30 -11.57 -10.14
CA LEU A 159 4.39 -12.68 -10.48
C LEU A 159 3.25 -12.26 -11.41
N LEU A 160 2.84 -10.99 -11.40
CA LEU A 160 1.80 -10.47 -12.28
C LEU A 160 2.41 -9.81 -13.53
N HIS A 161 3.34 -8.86 -13.36
CA HIS A 161 3.77 -7.94 -14.42
C HIS A 161 5.04 -8.35 -15.17
N HIS A 162 5.85 -9.28 -14.65
CA HIS A 162 7.14 -9.69 -15.24
C HIS A 162 7.13 -11.13 -15.78
N PRO A 163 6.52 -11.40 -16.95
CA PRO A 163 6.43 -12.75 -17.53
C PRO A 163 7.78 -13.31 -18.02
N GLU A 164 8.81 -12.48 -18.11
CA GLU A 164 10.18 -12.87 -18.46
C GLU A 164 10.94 -13.54 -17.30
N THR A 165 10.47 -13.39 -16.06
CA THR A 165 11.09 -14.01 -14.88
C THR A 165 10.25 -15.21 -14.43
N PRO A 166 10.76 -16.47 -14.53
CA PRO A 166 9.98 -17.66 -14.19
C PRO A 166 9.55 -17.67 -12.72
N TYR A 167 8.32 -18.11 -12.43
CA TYR A 167 7.70 -17.92 -11.11
C TYR A 167 8.51 -18.50 -9.93
N ARG A 168 9.21 -19.62 -10.16
CA ARG A 168 10.09 -20.25 -9.15
C ARG A 168 11.33 -19.42 -8.80
N VAL A 169 11.84 -18.61 -9.75
CA VAL A 169 12.94 -17.69 -9.48
C VAL A 169 12.45 -16.57 -8.56
N ILE A 170 11.27 -16.01 -8.83
CA ILE A 170 10.65 -14.98 -7.99
C ILE A 170 10.44 -15.50 -6.56
N ILE A 171 9.86 -16.69 -6.40
CA ILE A 171 9.66 -17.32 -5.09
C ILE A 171 10.99 -17.53 -4.35
N ASN A 172 12.01 -18.09 -5.02
CA ASN A 172 13.31 -18.33 -4.42
C ASN A 172 13.99 -17.02 -3.97
N GLU A 173 13.98 -15.97 -4.81
CA GLU A 173 14.55 -14.67 -4.45
C GLU A 173 13.79 -14.03 -3.27
N ALA A 174 12.45 -14.11 -3.24
CA ALA A 174 11.63 -13.62 -2.13
C ALA A 174 11.91 -14.34 -0.80
N ILE A 175 12.10 -15.66 -0.83
CA ILE A 175 12.48 -16.48 0.33
C ILE A 175 13.86 -16.06 0.85
N GLU A 176 14.83 -15.83 -0.03
CA GLU A 176 16.18 -15.42 0.35
C GLU A 176 16.20 -13.99 0.92
N LEU A 177 15.47 -13.04 0.32
CA LEU A 177 15.27 -11.70 0.88
C LEU A 177 14.63 -11.77 2.28
N ALA A 178 13.69 -12.70 2.49
CA ALA A 178 13.05 -12.91 3.79
C ALA A 178 13.96 -13.60 4.83
N LYS A 179 15.04 -14.28 4.41
CA LYS A 179 16.13 -14.72 5.30
C LYS A 179 17.14 -13.60 5.59
N THR A 180 17.38 -12.70 4.64
CA THR A 180 18.33 -11.58 4.78
C THR A 180 17.78 -10.44 5.65
N PHE A 181 16.50 -10.10 5.50
CA PHE A 181 15.89 -8.93 6.16
C PHE A 181 14.77 -9.28 7.16
N GLY A 182 14.23 -10.50 7.12
CA GLY A 182 13.08 -10.90 7.94
C GLY A 182 13.46 -11.45 9.33
N GLY A 183 12.44 -11.68 10.16
CA GLY A 183 12.59 -12.40 11.43
C GLY A 183 12.72 -13.93 11.24
N THR A 184 12.95 -14.64 12.36
CA THR A 184 13.33 -16.06 12.44
C THR A 184 12.54 -17.02 11.53
N ASP A 185 11.24 -16.76 11.30
CA ASP A 185 10.35 -17.59 10.49
C ASP A 185 9.71 -16.86 9.29
N GLY A 186 10.06 -15.59 9.03
CA GLY A 186 9.43 -14.76 7.99
C GLY A 186 9.55 -15.36 6.57
N HIS A 187 10.63 -16.08 6.30
CA HIS A 187 10.84 -16.82 5.06
C HIS A 187 9.84 -17.97 4.85
N LYS A 188 9.35 -18.63 5.91
CA LYS A 188 8.32 -19.66 5.84
C LYS A 188 6.95 -19.04 5.54
N PHE A 189 6.67 -17.89 6.16
CA PHE A 189 5.45 -17.11 5.90
C PHE A 189 5.40 -16.64 4.45
N VAL A 190 6.48 -16.01 3.94
CA VAL A 190 6.57 -15.57 2.53
C VAL A 190 6.39 -16.73 1.56
N ASN A 191 7.07 -17.87 1.77
CA ASN A 191 6.88 -19.06 0.94
C ASN A 191 5.40 -19.51 0.92
N GLY A 192 4.80 -19.70 2.10
CA GLY A 192 3.43 -20.20 2.24
C GLY A 192 2.32 -19.28 1.71
N VAL A 193 2.63 -18.01 1.42
CA VAL A 193 1.75 -17.08 0.71
C VAL A 193 1.98 -17.16 -0.80
N LEU A 194 3.23 -17.13 -1.26
CA LEU A 194 3.56 -17.11 -2.68
C LEU A 194 3.27 -18.45 -3.40
N ASP A 195 3.40 -19.60 -2.71
CA ASP A 195 2.97 -20.91 -3.23
C ASP A 195 1.47 -20.97 -3.55
N LYS A 196 0.64 -20.12 -2.93
CA LYS A 196 -0.80 -20.00 -3.22
C LYS A 196 -1.07 -19.02 -4.37
N LEU A 197 -0.38 -17.87 -4.38
CA LEU A 197 -0.55 -16.82 -5.37
C LEU A 197 -0.03 -17.23 -6.76
N ALA A 198 1.19 -17.79 -6.82
CA ALA A 198 1.87 -18.07 -8.08
C ALA A 198 1.12 -18.99 -9.06
N PRO A 199 0.45 -20.10 -8.66
CA PRO A 199 -0.35 -20.89 -9.60
C PRO A 199 -1.60 -20.17 -10.11
N LEU A 200 -2.09 -19.13 -9.44
CA LEU A 200 -3.19 -18.28 -9.90
C LEU A 200 -2.69 -17.19 -10.88
N ALA A 201 -1.53 -16.59 -10.58
CA ALA A 201 -0.91 -15.56 -11.42
C ALA A 201 -0.23 -16.11 -12.69
N ARG A 202 0.36 -17.31 -12.62
CA ARG A 202 1.10 -17.98 -13.70
C ARG A 202 0.58 -19.42 -13.97
N PRO A 203 -0.70 -19.62 -14.28
CA PRO A 203 -1.31 -20.95 -14.40
C PRO A 203 -0.72 -21.82 -15.51
N GLN A 204 -0.13 -21.21 -16.55
CA GLN A 204 0.52 -21.96 -17.63
C GLN A 204 1.90 -22.52 -17.21
N GLU A 205 2.65 -21.80 -16.38
CA GLU A 205 3.90 -22.32 -15.80
C GLU A 205 3.62 -23.40 -14.76
N ALA A 206 2.58 -23.25 -13.94
CA ALA A 206 2.18 -24.26 -12.96
C ALA A 206 1.81 -25.60 -13.61
N LYS A 207 1.12 -25.58 -14.77
CA LYS A 207 0.77 -26.78 -15.54
C LYS A 207 1.98 -27.49 -16.16
N ARG A 208 3.01 -26.74 -16.58
CA ARG A 208 4.22 -27.29 -17.24
C ARG A 208 5.17 -28.01 -16.26
N ASN A 209 4.88 -27.97 -14.96
CA ASN A 209 5.78 -28.44 -13.91
C ASN A 209 5.08 -29.32 -12.85
N ARG A 210 4.01 -30.03 -13.25
CA ARG A 210 3.40 -31.15 -12.53
C ARG A 210 3.65 -32.43 -13.32
#